data_AF-A0A117LT48-F1
#
_entry.id   AF-A0A117LT48-F1
#
_cell.length_a   1.000
_cell.length_b   1.000
_cell.length_c   1.000
_cell.angle_alpha   90.00
_cell.angle_beta   90.00
_cell.angle_gamma   90.00
#
_symmetry.space_group_name_H-M   'P 1'
#
loop_
_entity.id
_entity.type
_entity.pdbx_description
1 polymer ?
#
loop_
_entity_poly.entity_id
_entity_poly.type
_entity_poly.pdbx_seq_one_letter_code
_entity_poly.pdbx_strand_id
1 'polypeptide(L)'
;MTLISALLGAVVIVQLLAFRALITYLRFGAIGAATKSRRSSKKNDNSALAVIVFLAVVAGLGALFSFIGRLSLLAVSRTREYFADARAVELTRNPSGLASALRKIVTSSAKLQTANVATAHLFISDPLKRKINNKTSFFASLWSTHPPIAMRISILENRTLTEIEAELSDYI
;
A
#
# COMPACT_ATOMS: atom_id res chain seq x y z
N MET A 1 -2.24 15.40 -9.75
CA MET A 1 -1.67 14.18 -9.14
C MET A 1 -0.60 14.51 -8.11
N THR A 2 0.40 15.34 -8.45
CA THR A 2 1.47 15.78 -7.53
C THR A 2 0.96 16.47 -6.25
N LEU A 3 -0.05 17.35 -6.37
CA LEU A 3 -0.66 18.03 -5.21
C LEU A 3 -1.34 17.06 -4.24
N ILE A 4 -2.09 16.08 -4.74
CA ILE A 4 -2.80 15.09 -3.91
C ILE A 4 -1.81 14.19 -3.18
N SER A 5 -0.77 13.72 -3.88
CA SER A 5 0.30 12.93 -3.25
C SER A 5 1.09 13.75 -2.22
N ALA A 6 1.33 15.03 -2.48
CA ALA A 6 2.02 15.92 -1.54
C ALA A 6 1.18 16.19 -0.28
N LEU A 7 -0.13 16.45 -0.44
CA LEU A 7 -1.06 16.65 0.67
C LEU A 7 -1.18 15.40 1.55
N LEU A 8 -1.37 14.23 0.95
CA LEU A 8 -1.43 12.96 1.68
C LEU A 8 -0.10 12.66 2.38
N GLY A 9 1.04 12.92 1.72
CA GLY A 9 2.36 12.78 2.33
C GLY A 9 2.53 13.67 3.55
N ALA A 10 2.14 14.95 3.45
CA ALA A 10 2.18 15.90 4.56
C ALA A 10 1.30 15.44 5.74
N VAL A 11 0.07 14.97 5.47
CA VAL A 11 -0.84 14.43 6.49
C VAL A 11 -0.20 13.24 7.23
N VAL A 12 0.41 12.30 6.50
CA VAL A 12 1.08 11.14 7.09
C VAL A 12 2.28 11.55 7.96
N ILE A 13 3.05 12.56 7.55
CA ILE A 13 4.21 13.06 8.31
C ILE A 13 3.76 13.74 9.61
N VAL A 14 2.77 14.65 9.52
CA VAL A 14 2.20 15.34 10.70
C VAL A 14 1.69 14.33 11.71
N GLN A 15 1.03 13.27 11.22
CA GLN A 15 0.51 12.22 12.06
C GLN A 15 1.60 11.36 12.72
N LEU A 16 2.66 11.00 11.99
CA LEU A 16 3.81 10.28 12.56
C LEU A 16 4.47 11.09 13.68
N LEU A 17 4.60 12.41 13.49
CA LEU A 17 5.12 13.33 14.50
C LEU A 17 4.20 13.40 15.72
N ALA A 18 2.88 13.53 15.52
CA ALA A 18 1.91 13.55 16.62
C ALA A 18 1.90 12.23 17.42
N PHE A 19 1.95 11.08 16.74
CA PHE A 19 2.01 9.77 17.37
C PHE A 19 3.31 9.57 18.16
N ARG A 20 4.44 10.00 17.60
CA ARG A 20 5.76 9.94 18.26
C ARG A 20 5.83 10.88 19.47
N ALA A 21 5.23 12.07 19.38
CA ALA A 21 5.10 13.01 20.49
C ALA A 21 4.24 12.42 21.62
N LEU A 22 3.12 11.77 21.28
CA LEU A 22 2.26 11.09 22.26
C LEU A 22 2.97 9.94 22.97
N ILE A 23 3.65 9.07 22.24
CA ILE A 23 4.43 7.96 22.84
C ILE A 23 5.54 8.50 23.74
N THR A 24 6.26 9.53 23.27
CA THR A 24 7.31 10.19 24.05
C THR A 24 6.72 10.79 25.33
N TYR A 25 5.59 11.49 25.25
CA TYR A 25 4.90 12.06 26.41
C TYR A 25 4.45 10.98 27.41
N LEU A 26 3.88 9.87 26.94
CA LEU A 26 3.51 8.72 27.78
C LEU A 26 4.72 8.04 28.41
N ARG A 27 5.83 7.88 27.67
CA ARG A 27 7.06 7.28 28.18
C ARG A 27 7.76 8.19 29.19
N PHE A 28 7.89 9.49 28.93
CA PHE A 28 8.49 10.44 29.87
C PHE A 28 7.58 10.70 31.07
N GLY A 29 6.26 10.66 30.91
CA GLY A 29 5.29 10.66 32.02
C GLY A 29 5.42 9.41 32.89
N ALA A 30 5.57 8.23 32.29
CA ALA A 30 5.79 6.97 33.00
C ALA A 30 7.18 6.87 33.66
N ILE A 31 8.24 7.36 33.00
CA ILE A 31 9.61 7.43 33.54
C ILE A 31 9.71 8.48 34.65
N GLY A 32 9.04 9.63 34.50
CA GLY A 32 8.92 10.65 35.53
C GLY A 32 8.07 10.20 36.74
N ALA A 33 7.08 9.34 36.53
CA ALA A 33 6.33 8.68 37.60
C ALA A 33 7.16 7.58 38.30
N ALA A 34 8.01 6.86 37.57
CA ALA A 34 8.89 5.82 38.12
C ALA A 34 10.10 6.38 38.89
N THR A 35 10.55 7.59 38.56
CA THR A 35 11.70 8.26 39.24
C THR A 35 11.28 9.19 40.38
N LYS A 36 10.00 9.58 40.49
CA LYS A 36 9.51 10.49 41.54
C LYS A 36 8.94 9.72 42.72
N SER A 37 9.82 9.37 43.65
CA SER A 37 9.43 8.88 44.97
C SER A 37 8.52 9.90 45.68
N ARG A 38 7.40 9.40 46.21
CA ARG A 38 6.52 9.95 47.24
C ARG A 38 6.54 11.48 47.42
N ARG A 39 5.67 12.20 46.71
CA ARG A 39 5.10 13.45 47.27
C ARG A 39 3.64 13.60 46.87
N SER A 40 2.80 13.23 47.83
CA SER A 40 1.35 13.43 47.84
C SER A 40 1.01 14.89 47.53
N SER A 41 0.37 15.10 46.39
CA SER A 41 -0.29 16.35 46.04
C SER A 41 -1.58 15.92 45.33
N LYS A 42 -2.69 15.95 46.06
CA LYS A 42 -4.06 15.71 45.60
C LYS A 42 -4.40 16.74 44.51
N LYS A 43 -4.07 16.43 43.26
CA LYS A 43 -4.29 17.31 42.11
C LYS A 43 -5.20 16.60 41.11
N ASN A 44 -6.40 17.15 40.96
CA ASN A 44 -7.49 16.82 40.03
C ASN A 44 -7.13 15.86 38.85
N ASP A 45 -7.12 14.56 39.13
CA ASP A 45 -6.73 13.47 38.20
C ASP A 45 -7.59 13.42 36.93
N ASN A 46 -8.81 13.94 36.99
CA ASN A 46 -9.73 13.99 35.85
C ASN A 46 -9.20 14.85 34.70
N SER A 47 -8.42 15.89 35.00
CA SER A 47 -7.87 16.79 33.97
C SER A 47 -6.73 16.13 33.18
N ALA A 48 -5.86 15.38 33.85
CA ALA A 48 -4.78 14.63 33.21
C ALA A 48 -5.31 13.44 32.38
N LEU A 49 -6.31 12.71 32.91
CA LEU A 49 -6.97 11.64 32.17
C LEU A 49 -7.71 12.15 30.93
N ALA A 50 -8.41 13.28 31.03
CA ALA A 50 -9.08 13.89 29.88
C ALA A 50 -8.11 14.25 28.74
N VAL A 51 -6.92 14.79 29.07
CA VAL A 51 -5.88 15.10 28.08
C VAL A 51 -5.33 13.83 27.42
N ILE A 52 -5.09 12.76 28.20
CA ILE A 52 -4.59 11.49 27.65
C ILE A 52 -5.62 10.85 26.71
N VAL A 53 -6.91 10.81 27.11
CA VAL A 53 -7.98 10.27 26.28
C VAL A 53 -8.15 11.08 25.01
N PHE A 54 -8.13 12.42 25.10
CA PHE A 54 -8.21 13.30 23.93
C PHE A 54 -7.06 13.03 22.95
N LEU A 55 -5.81 12.94 23.44
CA LEU A 55 -4.66 12.65 22.59
C LEU A 55 -4.73 11.24 21.99
N ALA A 56 -5.21 10.25 22.73
CA ALA A 56 -5.39 8.90 22.22
C ALA A 56 -6.45 8.83 21.10
N VAL A 57 -7.56 9.58 21.25
CA VAL A 57 -8.61 9.68 20.22
C VAL A 57 -8.07 10.36 18.97
N VAL A 58 -7.37 11.50 19.11
CA VAL A 58 -6.76 12.21 17.96
C VAL A 58 -5.73 11.33 17.24
N ALA A 59 -4.88 10.63 18.00
CA ALA A 59 -3.91 9.69 17.43
C ALA A 59 -4.58 8.51 16.72
N GLY A 60 -5.66 7.94 17.28
CA GLY A 60 -6.43 6.86 16.69
C GLY A 60 -7.13 7.28 15.40
N LEU A 61 -7.80 8.44 15.40
CA LEU A 61 -8.42 9.00 14.20
C LEU A 61 -7.40 9.30 13.10
N GLY A 62 -6.23 9.82 13.48
CA GLY A 62 -5.11 9.95 12.56
C GLY A 62 -4.75 8.59 11.95
N ALA A 63 -4.48 7.57 12.78
CA ALA A 63 -4.09 6.23 12.32
C ALA A 63 -5.02 5.69 11.24
N LEU A 64 -6.32 5.84 11.45
CA LEU A 64 -7.36 5.46 10.48
C LEU A 64 -7.26 6.26 9.18
N PHE A 65 -7.13 7.59 9.26
CA PHE A 65 -7.05 8.44 8.07
C PHE A 65 -5.82 8.13 7.20
N SER A 66 -4.66 7.92 7.80
CA SER A 66 -3.43 7.54 7.08
C SER A 66 -3.56 6.17 6.41
N PHE A 67 -4.18 5.21 7.10
CA PHE A 67 -4.44 3.89 6.54
C PHE A 67 -5.35 3.97 5.31
N ILE A 68 -6.46 4.70 5.41
CA ILE A 68 -7.40 4.92 4.30
C ILE A 68 -6.71 5.67 3.16
N GLY A 69 -5.92 6.71 3.45
CA GLY A 69 -5.20 7.48 2.44
C GLY A 69 -4.21 6.62 1.62
N ARG A 70 -3.49 5.69 2.27
CA ARG A 70 -2.61 4.74 1.57
C ARG A 70 -3.39 3.79 0.66
N LEU A 71 -4.53 3.28 1.14
CA LEU A 71 -5.42 2.44 0.35
C LEU A 71 -5.98 3.18 -0.87
N SER A 72 -6.38 4.44 -0.70
CA SER A 72 -6.84 5.30 -1.80
C SER A 72 -5.75 5.53 -2.84
N LEU A 73 -4.50 5.77 -2.40
CA LEU A 73 -3.38 5.95 -3.33
C LEU A 73 -3.11 4.69 -4.16
N LEU A 74 -3.13 3.52 -3.53
CA LEU A 74 -2.98 2.24 -4.22
C LEU A 74 -4.15 1.96 -5.19
N ALA A 75 -5.38 2.32 -4.80
CA ALA A 75 -6.54 2.21 -5.68
C ALA A 75 -6.42 3.11 -6.91
N VAL A 76 -6.03 4.39 -6.73
CA VAL A 76 -5.81 5.33 -7.84
C VAL A 76 -4.69 4.85 -8.76
N SER A 77 -3.61 4.28 -8.22
CA SER A 77 -2.54 3.66 -9.01
C SER A 77 -3.10 2.57 -9.92
N ARG A 78 -3.92 1.66 -9.39
CA ARG A 78 -4.55 0.58 -10.19
C ARG A 78 -5.48 1.11 -11.27
N THR A 79 -6.31 2.10 -10.95
CA THR A 79 -7.20 2.74 -11.94
C THR A 79 -6.40 3.37 -13.08
N ARG A 80 -5.25 3.98 -12.79
CA ARG A 80 -4.37 4.57 -13.82
C ARG A 80 -3.78 3.52 -14.76
N GLU A 81 -3.46 2.33 -14.27
CA GLU A 81 -3.01 1.20 -15.10
C GLU A 81 -4.11 0.74 -16.07
N TYR A 82 -5.37 0.62 -15.61
CA TYR A 82 -6.48 0.28 -16.51
C TYR A 82 -6.71 1.33 -17.60
N PHE A 83 -6.57 2.62 -17.25
CA PHE A 83 -6.62 3.68 -18.25
C PHE A 83 -5.46 3.61 -19.24
N ALA A 84 -4.27 3.23 -18.79
CA ALA A 84 -3.13 3.05 -19.68
C ALA A 84 -3.35 1.90 -20.67
N ASP A 85 -3.91 0.78 -20.21
CA ASP A 85 -4.28 -0.36 -21.07
C ASP A 85 -5.35 0.04 -22.09
N ALA A 86 -6.40 0.73 -21.64
CA ALA A 86 -7.46 1.21 -22.53
C ALA A 86 -6.91 2.14 -23.61
N ARG A 87 -6.01 3.06 -23.24
CA ARG A 87 -5.37 3.99 -24.19
C ARG A 87 -4.42 3.27 -25.15
N ALA A 88 -3.70 2.24 -24.68
CA ALA A 88 -2.85 1.43 -25.54
C ALA A 88 -3.68 0.67 -26.59
N VAL A 89 -4.84 0.11 -26.20
CA VAL A 89 -5.77 -0.54 -27.12
C VAL A 89 -6.39 0.48 -28.09
N GLU A 90 -6.78 1.66 -27.61
CA GLU A 90 -7.35 2.74 -28.43
C GLU A 90 -6.37 3.16 -29.55
N LEU A 91 -5.08 3.26 -29.22
CA LEU A 91 -4.03 3.66 -30.16
C LEU A 91 -3.65 2.54 -31.14
N THR A 92 -3.47 1.30 -30.64
CA THR A 92 -2.98 0.17 -31.45
C THR A 92 -4.09 -0.59 -32.16
N ARG A 93 -5.34 -0.43 -31.72
CA ARG A 93 -6.52 -1.22 -32.13
C ARG A 93 -6.30 -2.73 -32.03
N ASN A 94 -5.42 -3.18 -31.13
CA ASN A 94 -5.03 -4.58 -31.00
C ASN A 94 -5.05 -5.06 -29.53
N PRO A 95 -6.24 -5.35 -28.97
CA PRO A 95 -6.38 -5.83 -27.59
C PRO A 95 -5.75 -7.22 -27.38
N SER A 96 -5.86 -8.12 -28.37
CA SER A 96 -5.30 -9.47 -28.27
C SER A 96 -3.77 -9.48 -28.28
N GLY A 97 -3.15 -8.57 -29.04
CA GLY A 97 -1.70 -8.35 -29.03
C GLY A 97 -1.20 -7.90 -27.66
N LEU A 98 -1.91 -6.99 -27.00
CA LEU A 98 -1.59 -6.54 -25.65
C LEU A 98 -1.76 -7.68 -24.62
N ALA A 99 -2.84 -8.45 -24.70
CA ALA A 99 -3.05 -9.61 -23.84
C ALA A 99 -1.95 -10.68 -24.02
N SER A 100 -1.54 -10.95 -25.26
CA SER A 100 -0.43 -11.86 -25.56
C SER A 100 0.91 -11.36 -24.99
N ALA A 101 1.18 -10.05 -25.09
CA ALA A 101 2.37 -9.46 -24.50
C ALA A 101 2.37 -9.59 -22.96
N LEU A 102 1.23 -9.34 -22.31
CA LEU A 102 1.08 -9.51 -20.86
C LEU A 102 1.29 -10.96 -20.42
N ARG A 103 0.76 -11.94 -21.17
CA ARG A 103 1.05 -13.37 -20.91
C ARG A 103 2.55 -13.63 -20.96
N LYS A 104 3.24 -13.18 -22.02
CA LYS A 104 4.70 -13.37 -22.17
C LYS A 104 5.48 -12.74 -21.02
N ILE A 105 5.04 -11.60 -20.49
CA ILE A 105 5.70 -10.95 -19.34
C ILE A 105 5.56 -11.79 -18.07
N VAL A 106 4.39 -12.39 -17.83
CA VAL A 106 4.18 -13.23 -16.64
C VAL A 106 4.92 -14.56 -16.74
N THR A 107 4.91 -15.18 -17.93
CA THR A 107 5.53 -16.49 -18.15
C THR A 107 7.03 -16.40 -18.33
N SER A 108 7.56 -15.25 -18.73
CA SER A 108 9.00 -15.00 -18.81
C SER A 108 9.61 -14.85 -17.42
N SER A 109 9.90 -15.99 -16.80
CA SER A 109 10.70 -16.09 -15.59
C SER A 109 12.19 -16.23 -15.96
N ALA A 110 12.78 -15.20 -16.57
CA ALA A 110 14.23 -15.13 -16.64
C ALA A 110 14.78 -15.05 -15.20
N LYS A 111 15.27 -16.18 -14.65
CA LYS A 111 16.00 -16.20 -13.38
C LYS A 111 17.28 -15.41 -13.57
N LEU A 112 17.24 -14.13 -13.25
CA LEU A 112 18.43 -13.29 -13.21
C LEU A 112 19.31 -13.81 -12.06
N GLN A 113 20.54 -14.21 -12.38
CA GLN A 113 21.51 -14.70 -11.39
C GLN A 113 21.85 -13.64 -10.33
N THR A 114 21.60 -12.35 -10.61
CA THR A 114 22.00 -11.23 -9.74
C THR A 114 20.97 -10.10 -9.79
N ALA A 115 19.75 -10.35 -9.31
CA ALA A 115 18.77 -9.30 -9.09
C ALA A 115 19.01 -8.64 -7.72
N ASN A 116 19.31 -7.35 -7.70
CA ASN A 116 19.45 -6.55 -6.47
C ASN A 116 18.27 -5.59 -6.35
N VAL A 117 17.89 -5.18 -5.13
CA VAL A 117 16.83 -4.18 -4.89
C VAL A 117 17.15 -2.87 -5.61
N ALA A 118 18.43 -2.52 -5.69
CA ALA A 118 18.90 -1.33 -6.40
C ALA A 118 18.67 -1.41 -7.92
N THR A 119 18.62 -2.58 -8.54
CA THR A 119 18.38 -2.73 -9.98
C THR A 119 16.93 -3.08 -10.29
N ALA A 120 16.11 -3.40 -9.28
CA ALA A 120 14.72 -3.84 -9.44
C ALA A 120 13.84 -2.86 -10.25
N HIS A 121 14.14 -1.56 -10.20
CA HIS A 121 13.38 -0.53 -10.93
C HIS A 121 13.68 -0.46 -12.44
N LEU A 122 14.71 -1.17 -12.92
CA LEU A 122 15.06 -1.26 -14.33
C LEU A 122 14.33 -2.41 -15.06
N PHE A 123 13.67 -3.30 -14.31
CA PHE A 123 13.02 -4.48 -14.86
C PHE A 123 11.53 -4.25 -15.13
N ILE A 124 11.05 -4.84 -16.23
CA ILE A 124 9.64 -4.79 -16.65
C ILE A 124 8.76 -5.64 -15.71
N SER A 125 9.30 -6.74 -15.19
CA SER A 125 8.66 -7.61 -14.20
C SER A 125 9.48 -7.63 -12.92
N ASP A 126 8.83 -7.80 -11.75
CA ASP A 126 9.51 -7.77 -10.45
C ASP A 126 10.51 -8.94 -10.36
N PRO A 127 11.83 -8.69 -10.39
CA PRO A 127 12.83 -9.74 -10.46
C PRO A 127 12.99 -10.46 -9.11
N LEU A 128 12.44 -9.89 -8.03
CA LEU A 128 12.48 -10.45 -6.69
C LEU A 128 11.29 -11.39 -6.41
N LYS A 129 10.40 -11.60 -7.41
CA LYS A 129 9.19 -12.46 -7.32
C LYS A 129 8.47 -12.31 -5.97
N ARG A 130 8.26 -11.08 -5.49
CA ARG A 130 7.51 -10.86 -4.26
C ARG A 130 6.11 -11.45 -4.43
N LYS A 131 5.83 -12.54 -3.70
CA LYS A 131 4.58 -13.34 -3.77
C LYS A 131 3.28 -12.55 -3.60
N ILE A 132 3.38 -11.28 -3.21
CA ILE A 132 2.28 -10.33 -3.05
C ILE A 132 1.66 -9.95 -4.42
N ASN A 133 2.44 -9.96 -5.51
CA ASN A 133 1.97 -9.50 -6.82
C ASN A 133 1.24 -10.58 -7.65
N ASN A 134 1.40 -11.87 -7.31
CA ASN A 134 0.86 -13.00 -8.08
C ASN A 134 -0.37 -13.67 -7.44
N LYS A 135 -0.87 -13.17 -6.30
CA LYS A 135 -2.07 -13.70 -5.66
C LYS A 135 -3.22 -12.70 -5.78
N THR A 136 -4.35 -13.16 -6.27
CA THR A 136 -5.63 -12.43 -6.36
C THR A 136 -6.43 -12.45 -5.06
N SER A 137 -5.79 -12.70 -3.92
CA SER A 137 -6.46 -12.63 -2.62
C SER A 137 -6.76 -11.17 -2.27
N PHE A 138 -7.90 -10.88 -1.64
CA PHE A 138 -8.32 -9.52 -1.26
C PHE A 138 -7.24 -8.75 -0.49
N PHE A 139 -6.51 -9.43 0.40
CA PHE A 139 -5.39 -8.81 1.12
C PHE A 139 -4.18 -8.52 0.24
N ALA A 140 -3.91 -9.35 -0.77
CA ALA A 140 -2.83 -9.11 -1.73
C ALA A 140 -3.18 -7.97 -2.69
N SER A 141 -4.44 -7.88 -3.12
CA SER A 141 -4.91 -6.76 -3.95
C SER A 141 -4.90 -5.43 -3.19
N LEU A 142 -5.11 -5.42 -1.87
CA LEU A 142 -5.01 -4.20 -1.05
C LEU A 142 -3.58 -3.64 -0.96
N TRP A 143 -2.55 -4.48 -1.06
CA TRP A 143 -1.13 -4.07 -0.95
C TRP A 143 -0.38 -4.04 -2.28
N SER A 144 -0.99 -4.49 -3.38
CA SER A 144 -0.37 -4.44 -4.70
C SER A 144 -0.41 -3.03 -5.32
N THR A 145 0.73 -2.57 -5.82
CA THR A 145 0.87 -1.28 -6.52
C THR A 145 0.26 -1.30 -7.93
N HIS A 146 0.14 -2.48 -8.53
CA HIS A 146 -0.46 -2.71 -9.85
C HIS A 146 -1.59 -3.76 -9.76
N PRO A 147 -2.60 -3.70 -10.64
CA PRO A 147 -3.61 -4.74 -10.68
C PRO A 147 -2.97 -6.06 -11.15
N PRO A 148 -3.42 -7.21 -10.64
CA PRO A 148 -2.96 -8.52 -11.09
C PRO A 148 -3.06 -8.67 -12.61
N ILE A 149 -2.04 -9.25 -13.24
CA ILE A 149 -1.97 -9.38 -14.71
C ILE A 149 -3.13 -10.22 -15.25
N ALA A 150 -3.57 -11.26 -14.54
CA ALA A 150 -4.75 -12.05 -14.88
C ALA A 150 -6.01 -11.18 -15.05
N MET A 151 -6.22 -10.19 -14.16
CA MET A 151 -7.34 -9.26 -14.26
C MET A 151 -7.24 -8.32 -15.46
N ARG A 152 -6.03 -8.00 -15.91
CA ARG A 152 -5.83 -7.16 -17.10
C ARG A 152 -6.13 -7.95 -18.36
N ILE A 153 -5.63 -9.19 -18.45
CA ILE A 153 -5.88 -10.09 -19.59
C ILE A 153 -7.38 -10.39 -19.73
N SER A 154 -8.08 -10.66 -18.63
CA SER A 154 -9.51 -10.95 -18.67
C SER A 154 -10.34 -9.79 -19.24
N ILE A 155 -9.97 -8.54 -18.93
CA ILE A 155 -10.64 -7.34 -19.46
C ILE A 155 -10.36 -7.19 -20.95
N LEU A 156 -9.11 -7.43 -21.39
CA LEU A 156 -8.72 -7.29 -22.78
C LEU A 156 -9.33 -8.37 -23.69
N GLU A 157 -9.50 -9.58 -23.18
CA GLU A 157 -10.05 -10.71 -23.94
C GLU A 157 -11.54 -10.98 -23.67
N ASN A 158 -12.14 -10.22 -22.74
CA ASN A 158 -13.51 -10.43 -22.28
C ASN A 158 -13.78 -11.88 -21.82
N ARG A 159 -12.85 -12.45 -21.05
CA ARG A 159 -12.91 -13.82 -20.50
C ARG A 159 -13.08 -13.81 -18.99
N THR A 160 -13.52 -14.93 -18.41
CA THR A 160 -13.65 -15.05 -16.95
C THR A 160 -12.28 -15.11 -16.27
N LEU A 161 -12.16 -14.48 -15.09
CA LEU A 161 -10.90 -14.45 -14.33
C LEU A 161 -10.40 -15.85 -13.98
N THR A 162 -11.32 -16.75 -13.62
CA THR A 162 -11.02 -18.12 -13.21
C THR A 162 -10.39 -18.93 -14.33
N GLU A 163 -10.82 -18.74 -15.57
CA GLU A 163 -10.22 -19.39 -16.74
C GLU A 163 -8.78 -18.93 -16.96
N ILE A 164 -8.54 -17.63 -16.86
CA ILE A 164 -7.21 -17.03 -17.09
C ILE A 164 -6.25 -17.37 -15.95
N GLU A 165 -6.73 -17.41 -14.71
CA GLU A 165 -5.92 -17.86 -13.57
C GLU A 165 -5.52 -19.33 -13.68
N ALA A 166 -6.43 -20.20 -14.13
CA ALA A 166 -6.11 -21.60 -14.41
C ALA A 166 -5.05 -21.71 -15.52
N GLU A 167 -5.25 -20.98 -16.63
CA GLU A 167 -4.30 -20.94 -17.76
C GLU A 167 -2.91 -20.46 -17.32
N LEU A 168 -2.82 -19.41 -16.49
CA LEU A 168 -1.55 -18.86 -16.00
C LEU A 168 -0.90 -19.72 -14.91
N SER A 169 -1.70 -20.48 -14.14
CA SER A 169 -1.18 -21.42 -13.14
C SER A 169 -0.47 -22.59 -13.79
N ASP A 170 -0.85 -23.00 -15.00
CA ASP A 170 -0.18 -24.07 -15.75
C ASP A 170 1.23 -23.65 -16.22
N TYR A 171 1.54 -22.34 -16.22
CA TYR A 171 2.84 -21.79 -16.62
C TYR A 171 3.80 -21.47 -15.44
N ILE A 172 3.34 -21.49 -14.19
CA ILE A 172 4.11 -21.07 -12.99
C ILE A 172 4.51 -22.25 -12.13
#